data_AF-A0A562SP74-F1
#
_entry.id   AF-A0A562SP74-F1
#
_cell.length_a   1.000
_cell.length_b   1.000
_cell.length_c   1.000
_cell.angle_alpha   90.00
_cell.angle_beta   90.00
_cell.angle_gamma   90.00
#
_symmetry.space_group_name_H-M   'P 1'
#
loop_
_entity.id
_entity.type
_entity.pdbx_description
1 polymer ?
#
loop_
_entity_poly.entity_id
_entity_poly.type
_entity_poly.pdbx_seq_one_letter_code
_entity_poly.pdbx_strand_id
1 'polypeptide(L)'
;MNQKLLLLICITICCTLNVFAQKSTFTTIRPDLEKVINDYPNQFALIKGQQNQAEPNIIEYSSKVEMKGAVESKIIGYPANKKINWLWEAKLFVTADINTLKKQYKAYYNDILGKSLFSKGANNSIQPTNAYSAPSEELRLWSNQFHINDATGEFSKLVIDLIAEFQNFEWVVYLRVYDKEKDEEMRPSKDTNDPWRYGSNSNQ
;
A
#
# COMPACT_ATOMS: atom_id res chain seq x y z
N MET A 1 -24.75 -17.49 -55.28
CA MET A 1 -24.67 -16.56 -54.12
C MET A 1 -23.23 -16.05 -54.07
N ASN A 2 -23.02 -14.77 -54.38
CA ASN A 2 -21.74 -14.27 -54.87
C ASN A 2 -20.71 -14.14 -53.74
N GLN A 3 -19.56 -14.80 -53.90
CA GLN A 3 -18.42 -14.81 -52.97
C GLN A 3 -17.89 -13.40 -52.64
N LYS A 4 -18.16 -12.41 -53.52
CA LYS A 4 -17.86 -10.99 -53.32
C LYS A 4 -18.80 -10.29 -52.31
N LEU A 5 -20.01 -10.82 -52.10
CA LEU A 5 -20.97 -10.27 -51.13
C LEU A 5 -20.66 -10.74 -49.70
N LEU A 6 -20.05 -11.93 -49.54
CA LEU A 6 -19.64 -12.45 -48.24
C LEU A 6 -18.42 -11.71 -47.67
N LEU A 7 -17.49 -11.29 -48.54
CA LEU A 7 -16.27 -10.57 -48.16
C LEU A 7 -16.52 -9.12 -47.73
N LEU A 8 -17.62 -8.50 -48.18
CA LEU A 8 -17.97 -7.13 -47.81
C LEU A 8 -18.64 -7.04 -46.42
N ILE A 9 -19.27 -8.11 -45.94
CA ILE A 9 -19.98 -8.14 -44.66
C ILE A 9 -19.03 -8.40 -43.47
N CYS A 10 -17.90 -9.08 -43.70
CA CYS A 10 -16.91 -9.32 -42.65
C CYS A 10 -16.06 -8.10 -42.28
N ILE A 11 -15.96 -7.08 -43.14
CA ILE A 11 -15.09 -5.91 -42.88
C ILE A 11 -15.80 -4.86 -42.02
N THR A 12 -17.13 -4.81 -42.00
CA THR A 12 -17.89 -3.77 -41.29
C THR A 12 -18.14 -4.08 -39.80
N ILE A 13 -17.83 -5.29 -39.32
CA ILE A 13 -18.11 -5.73 -37.94
C ILE A 13 -16.90 -5.51 -36.99
N CYS A 14 -15.73 -5.13 -37.51
CA CYS A 14 -14.49 -5.14 -36.73
C CYS A 14 -14.10 -3.81 -36.05
N CYS A 15 -14.94 -2.76 -36.08
CA CYS A 15 -14.56 -1.40 -35.63
C CYS A 15 -15.47 -0.77 -34.57
N THR A 16 -16.07 -1.55 -33.67
CA THR A 16 -16.64 -1.01 -32.43
C THR A 16 -15.77 -1.40 -31.23
N LEU A 17 -14.49 -1.00 -31.28
CA LEU A 17 -13.68 -0.87 -30.07
C LEU A 17 -14.25 0.32 -29.29
N ASN A 18 -15.29 0.07 -28.50
CA ASN A 18 -15.68 0.97 -27.43
C ASN A 18 -14.53 0.95 -26.42
N VAL A 19 -13.64 1.94 -26.53
CA VAL A 19 -12.76 2.33 -25.42
C VAL A 19 -13.68 2.81 -24.32
N PHE A 20 -14.03 1.93 -23.38
CA PHE A 20 -14.61 2.35 -22.12
C PHE A 20 -13.52 3.16 -21.40
N ALA A 21 -13.57 4.48 -21.55
CA ALA A 21 -12.99 5.38 -20.57
C ALA A 21 -13.74 5.14 -19.25
N GLN A 22 -13.30 4.13 -18.49
CA GLN A 22 -13.77 3.95 -17.12
C GLN A 22 -13.30 5.17 -16.34
N LYS A 23 -14.22 6.13 -16.17
CA LYS A 23 -14.05 7.23 -15.24
C LYS A 23 -13.97 6.59 -13.86
N SER A 24 -12.76 6.27 -13.41
CA SER A 24 -12.49 5.82 -12.04
C SER A 24 -13.05 6.87 -11.10
N THR A 25 -14.23 6.61 -10.55
CA THR A 25 -14.78 7.39 -9.45
C THR A 25 -14.07 6.93 -8.20
N PHE A 26 -13.09 7.73 -7.80
CA PHE A 26 -12.42 7.57 -6.51
C PHE A 26 -13.45 7.38 -5.40
N THR A 27 -13.29 6.30 -4.65
CA THR A 27 -14.06 6.05 -3.43
C THR A 27 -13.14 6.29 -2.25
N THR A 28 -13.64 7.01 -1.24
CA THR A 28 -12.88 7.27 -0.02
C THR A 28 -12.52 5.96 0.69
N ILE A 29 -11.29 5.88 1.17
CA ILE A 29 -10.73 4.76 1.93
C ILE A 29 -10.77 5.02 3.44
N ARG A 30 -11.12 6.24 3.87
CA ARG A 30 -11.03 6.68 5.26
C ARG A 30 -11.80 5.81 6.25
N PRO A 31 -13.08 5.44 6.02
CA PRO A 31 -13.83 4.67 7.00
C PRO A 31 -13.21 3.30 7.29
N ASP A 32 -12.58 2.70 6.29
CA ASP A 32 -11.95 1.39 6.41
C ASP A 32 -10.53 1.54 6.99
N LEU A 33 -9.79 2.57 6.58
CA LEU A 33 -8.51 2.92 7.20
C LEU A 33 -8.66 3.18 8.71
N GLU A 34 -9.71 3.88 9.14
CA GLU A 34 -10.00 4.13 10.55
C GLU A 34 -10.25 2.82 11.31
N LYS A 35 -10.92 1.82 10.72
CA LYS A 35 -11.08 0.50 11.35
C LYS A 35 -9.74 -0.21 11.52
N VAL A 36 -8.86 -0.14 10.52
CA VAL A 36 -7.51 -0.73 10.57
C VAL A 36 -6.68 -0.08 11.66
N ILE A 37 -6.64 1.25 11.69
CA ILE A 37 -5.92 2.03 12.70
C ILE A 37 -6.45 1.72 14.10
N ASN A 38 -7.76 1.62 14.27
CA ASN A 38 -8.34 1.30 15.58
C ASN A 38 -7.98 -0.10 16.10
N ASP A 39 -7.55 -1.02 15.25
CA ASP A 39 -7.10 -2.34 15.65
C ASP A 39 -5.57 -2.50 15.66
N TYR A 40 -4.83 -1.47 15.25
CA TYR A 40 -3.37 -1.46 15.29
C TYR A 40 -2.80 -1.74 16.69
N PRO A 41 -3.31 -1.16 17.80
CA PRO A 41 -2.80 -1.46 19.14
C PRO A 41 -2.95 -2.94 19.52
N ASN A 42 -3.94 -3.64 18.94
CA ASN A 42 -4.16 -5.07 19.11
C ASN A 42 -3.41 -5.92 18.07
N GLN A 43 -2.44 -5.35 17.35
CA GLN A 43 -1.71 -6.03 16.28
C GLN A 43 -2.65 -6.63 15.21
N PHE A 44 -3.71 -5.91 14.88
CA PHE A 44 -4.74 -6.30 13.91
C PHE A 44 -5.48 -7.60 14.26
N ALA A 45 -5.46 -8.04 15.53
CA ALA A 45 -6.03 -9.33 15.93
C ALA A 45 -7.53 -9.46 15.67
N LEU A 46 -8.30 -8.37 15.80
CA LEU A 46 -9.75 -8.41 15.59
C LEU A 46 -10.11 -8.43 14.11
N ILE A 47 -9.25 -7.85 13.27
CA ILE A 47 -9.46 -7.78 11.82
C ILE A 47 -8.76 -8.89 11.02
N LYS A 48 -8.04 -9.82 11.67
CA LYS A 48 -7.53 -11.05 11.04
C LYS A 48 -8.68 -11.97 10.63
N GLY A 49 -8.64 -12.40 9.37
CA GLY A 49 -9.54 -13.37 8.76
C GLY A 49 -8.94 -14.78 8.75
N GLN A 50 -9.12 -15.47 7.63
CA GLN A 50 -8.59 -16.83 7.43
C GLN A 50 -7.08 -16.76 7.18
N GLN A 51 -6.34 -17.73 7.71
CA GLN A 51 -4.93 -17.87 7.41
C GLN A 51 -4.75 -18.39 5.99
N ASN A 52 -3.97 -17.67 5.18
CA ASN A 52 -3.58 -18.12 3.86
C ASN A 52 -2.38 -19.08 3.96
N GLN A 53 -2.16 -19.89 2.92
CA GLN A 53 -0.97 -20.73 2.87
C GLN A 53 0.27 -19.83 2.85
N ALA A 54 1.03 -19.85 3.94
CA ALA A 54 2.09 -18.88 4.17
C ALA A 54 3.44 -19.38 3.64
N GLU A 55 4.25 -18.47 3.10
CA GLU A 55 5.66 -18.74 2.81
C GLU A 55 6.42 -19.06 4.12
N PRO A 56 7.52 -19.82 4.10
CA PRO A 56 8.19 -20.30 5.32
C PRO A 56 8.56 -19.22 6.36
N ASN A 57 8.74 -17.97 5.92
CA ASN A 57 9.23 -16.86 6.74
C ASN A 57 8.19 -15.75 6.98
N ILE A 58 6.95 -15.94 6.53
CA ILE A 58 5.86 -14.98 6.76
C ILE A 58 4.63 -15.72 7.29
N ILE A 59 3.74 -15.00 7.94
CA ILE A 59 2.41 -15.49 8.30
C ILE A 59 1.43 -14.57 7.60
N GLU A 60 0.53 -15.10 6.78
CA GLU A 60 -0.44 -14.28 6.05
C GLU A 60 -1.88 -14.64 6.45
N TYR A 61 -2.69 -13.62 6.69
CA TYR A 61 -4.13 -13.73 6.88
C TYR A 61 -4.85 -12.83 5.88
N SER A 62 -6.03 -13.26 5.43
CA SER A 62 -6.98 -12.31 4.84
C SER A 62 -7.39 -11.25 5.88
N SER A 63 -7.69 -10.04 5.42
CA SER A 63 -8.25 -8.99 6.27
C SER A 63 -9.78 -9.05 6.26
N LYS A 64 -10.42 -8.95 7.43
CA LYS A 64 -11.87 -8.73 7.56
C LYS A 64 -12.29 -7.31 7.22
N VAL A 65 -11.34 -6.36 7.24
CA VAL A 65 -11.54 -5.00 6.77
C VAL A 65 -11.08 -4.95 5.32
N GLU A 66 -12.03 -4.77 4.41
CA GLU A 66 -11.80 -4.60 2.99
C GLU A 66 -12.05 -3.14 2.62
N MET A 67 -11.07 -2.49 2.01
CA MET A 67 -11.26 -1.13 1.50
C MET A 67 -12.12 -1.16 0.25
N LYS A 68 -13.18 -0.34 0.24
CA LYS A 68 -14.07 -0.29 -0.92
C LYS A 68 -13.31 0.10 -2.20
N GLY A 69 -13.33 -0.79 -3.18
CA GLY A 69 -12.64 -0.62 -4.47
C GLY A 69 -11.18 -1.06 -4.48
N ALA A 70 -10.66 -1.58 -3.37
CA ALA A 70 -9.38 -2.28 -3.36
C ALA A 70 -9.50 -3.64 -4.06
N VAL A 71 -8.38 -4.10 -4.62
CA VAL A 71 -8.23 -5.42 -5.25
C VAL A 71 -8.23 -6.51 -4.18
N GLU A 72 -7.49 -6.30 -3.10
CA GLU A 72 -7.38 -7.24 -1.97
C GLU A 72 -6.86 -6.52 -0.72
N SER A 73 -7.02 -7.15 0.44
CA SER A 73 -6.47 -6.69 1.72
C SER A 73 -6.03 -7.87 2.57
N LYS A 74 -4.84 -7.76 3.19
CA LYS A 74 -4.21 -8.83 3.95
C LYS A 74 -3.44 -8.32 5.15
N ILE A 75 -3.15 -9.23 6.07
CA ILE A 75 -2.32 -8.98 7.24
C ILE A 75 -1.14 -9.93 7.20
N ILE A 76 0.06 -9.36 7.24
CA ILE A 76 1.32 -10.06 7.11
C ILE A 76 2.07 -9.95 8.43
N GLY A 77 2.50 -11.09 8.96
CA GLY A 77 3.38 -11.20 10.11
C GLY A 77 4.77 -11.61 9.67
N TYR A 78 5.78 -10.87 10.12
CA TYR A 78 7.19 -11.23 9.96
C TYR A 78 7.72 -11.71 11.32
N PRO A 79 7.90 -13.02 11.53
CA PRO A 79 8.50 -13.54 12.76
C PRO A 79 9.93 -13.02 12.91
N ALA A 80 10.20 -12.37 14.05
CA ALA A 80 11.55 -12.01 14.49
C ALA A 80 11.84 -12.67 15.84
N ASN A 81 13.11 -12.67 16.26
CA ASN A 81 13.60 -13.43 17.43
C ASN A 81 12.75 -13.30 18.71
N LYS A 82 12.10 -12.16 18.95
CA LYS A 82 11.36 -11.87 20.19
C LYS A 82 9.90 -11.45 20.00
N LYS A 83 9.48 -11.16 18.77
CA LYS A 83 8.13 -10.70 18.44
C LYS A 83 7.81 -10.94 16.97
N ILE A 84 6.52 -10.94 16.63
CA ILE A 84 6.07 -10.87 15.24
C ILE A 84 5.79 -9.40 14.92
N ASN A 85 6.40 -8.89 13.86
CA ASN A 85 6.08 -7.56 13.34
C ASN A 85 4.90 -7.71 12.39
N TRP A 86 3.77 -7.08 12.73
CA TRP A 86 2.56 -7.15 11.92
C TRP A 86 2.43 -5.91 11.03
N LEU A 87 1.96 -6.16 9.81
CA LEU A 87 1.64 -5.17 8.79
C LEU A 87 0.25 -5.49 8.25
N TRP A 88 -0.62 -4.49 8.18
CA TRP A 88 -1.82 -4.55 7.36
C TRP A 88 -1.54 -3.92 6.00
N GLU A 89 -2.00 -4.54 4.91
CA GLU A 89 -1.79 -4.07 3.54
C GLU A 89 -3.07 -4.18 2.72
N ALA A 90 -3.38 -3.15 1.94
CA ALA A 90 -4.35 -3.22 0.86
C ALA A 90 -3.71 -2.87 -0.48
N LYS A 91 -4.02 -3.68 -1.49
CA LYS A 91 -3.74 -3.39 -2.89
C LYS A 91 -4.89 -2.57 -3.45
N LEU A 92 -4.70 -1.26 -3.56
CA LEU A 92 -5.79 -0.32 -3.85
C LEU A 92 -6.11 -0.20 -5.33
N PHE A 93 -5.09 -0.19 -6.19
CA PHE A 93 -5.27 0.14 -7.61
C PHE A 93 -4.16 -0.46 -8.46
N VAL A 94 -4.47 -0.78 -9.72
CA VAL A 94 -3.53 -1.34 -10.69
C VAL A 94 -3.75 -0.66 -12.05
N THR A 95 -2.66 -0.29 -12.73
CA THR A 95 -2.73 0.28 -14.08
C THR A 95 -1.38 0.15 -14.81
N ALA A 96 -1.41 0.04 -16.14
CA ALA A 96 -0.20 0.17 -16.95
C ALA A 96 0.21 1.65 -17.22
N ASP A 97 -0.69 2.62 -17.00
CA ASP A 97 -0.45 4.04 -17.30
C ASP A 97 -0.05 4.85 -16.08
N ILE A 98 1.16 5.41 -16.10
CA ILE A 98 1.69 6.28 -15.02
C ILE A 98 0.81 7.50 -14.76
N ASN A 99 0.14 8.05 -15.77
CA ASN A 99 -0.64 9.28 -15.59
C ASN A 99 -1.93 8.98 -14.81
N THR A 100 -2.57 7.86 -15.14
CA THR A 100 -3.67 7.30 -14.35
C THR A 100 -3.22 6.96 -12.93
N LEU A 101 -2.04 6.35 -12.76
CA LEU A 101 -1.46 6.08 -11.44
C LEU A 101 -1.31 7.37 -10.62
N LYS A 102 -0.63 8.39 -11.16
CA LYS A 102 -0.39 9.67 -10.48
C LYS A 102 -1.68 10.32 -10.02
N LYS A 103 -2.72 10.29 -10.86
CA LYS A 103 -4.04 10.83 -10.52
C LYS A 103 -4.68 10.07 -9.36
N GLN A 104 -4.67 8.75 -9.41
CA GLN A 104 -5.28 7.91 -8.39
C GLN A 104 -4.50 7.97 -7.07
N TYR A 105 -3.17 7.93 -7.14
CA TYR A 105 -2.27 8.07 -5.99
C TYR A 105 -2.48 9.41 -5.28
N LYS A 106 -2.56 10.52 -6.03
CA LYS A 106 -2.86 11.84 -5.45
C LYS A 106 -4.24 11.88 -4.78
N ALA A 107 -5.22 11.17 -5.31
CA ALA A 107 -6.54 11.08 -4.70
C ALA A 107 -6.48 10.34 -3.34
N TYR A 108 -5.79 9.20 -3.26
CA TYR A 108 -5.56 8.50 -1.98
C TYR A 108 -4.76 9.36 -0.99
N TYR A 109 -3.71 10.03 -1.45
CA TYR A 109 -2.91 10.93 -0.62
C TYR A 109 -3.79 12.02 0.02
N ASN A 110 -4.61 12.69 -0.79
CA ASN A 110 -5.51 13.74 -0.32
C ASN A 110 -6.58 13.19 0.63
N ASP A 111 -7.07 11.97 0.39
CA ASP A 111 -8.06 11.32 1.24
C ASP A 111 -7.46 10.89 2.59
N ILE A 112 -6.16 10.57 2.67
CA ILE A 112 -5.45 10.34 3.94
C ILE A 112 -5.23 11.67 4.67
N LEU A 113 -4.66 12.67 3.99
CA LEU A 113 -4.25 13.94 4.61
C LEU A 113 -5.43 14.89 4.93
N GLY A 114 -6.55 14.80 4.21
CA GLY A 114 -7.54 15.88 4.12
C GLY A 114 -8.26 16.26 5.42
N LYS A 115 -8.32 15.36 6.42
CA LYS A 115 -8.90 15.59 7.76
C LYS A 115 -8.22 14.69 8.80
N SER A 116 -8.47 14.93 10.08
CA SER A 116 -8.14 13.98 11.15
C SER A 116 -8.84 12.65 10.94
N LEU A 117 -8.15 11.54 11.18
CA LEU A 117 -8.74 10.20 11.20
C LEU A 117 -9.25 9.91 12.62
N PHE A 118 -10.43 9.31 12.74
CA PHE A 118 -10.95 8.92 14.06
C PHE A 118 -10.14 7.77 14.65
N SER A 119 -9.80 7.89 15.94
CA SER A 119 -9.12 6.84 16.71
C SER A 119 -9.88 6.56 18.01
N LYS A 120 -9.80 5.34 18.52
CA LYS A 120 -10.33 4.95 19.85
C LYS A 120 -9.36 5.23 21.00
N GLY A 121 -8.20 5.82 20.71
CA GLY A 121 -7.22 6.14 21.73
C GLY A 121 -7.53 7.41 22.53
N ALA A 122 -6.60 7.80 23.40
CA ALA A 122 -6.78 8.94 24.30
C ALA A 122 -7.17 10.25 23.58
N ASN A 123 -6.61 10.46 22.39
CA ASN A 123 -7.01 11.52 21.48
C ASN A 123 -7.90 10.88 20.41
N ASN A 124 -9.22 11.09 20.50
CA ASN A 124 -10.24 10.53 19.58
C ASN A 124 -10.03 10.86 18.07
N SER A 125 -8.95 11.56 17.74
CA SER A 125 -8.51 11.82 16.38
C SER A 125 -6.99 11.84 16.28
N ILE A 126 -6.48 11.37 15.16
CA ILE A 126 -5.06 11.45 14.78
C ILE A 126 -4.92 12.29 13.52
N GLN A 127 -3.81 13.03 13.42
CA GLN A 127 -3.49 13.86 12.24
C GLN A 127 -2.28 13.27 11.52
N PRO A 128 -2.47 12.63 10.35
CA PRO A 128 -1.36 12.21 9.50
C PRO A 128 -0.61 13.43 8.97
N THR A 129 0.72 13.40 8.98
CA THR A 129 1.55 14.46 8.41
C THR A 129 2.58 13.88 7.44
N ASN A 130 2.65 14.44 6.23
CA ASN A 130 3.68 14.20 5.23
C ASN A 130 3.58 15.30 4.15
N ALA A 131 4.68 15.58 3.43
CA ALA A 131 4.66 16.46 2.27
C ALA A 131 4.42 15.65 0.99
N TYR A 132 3.51 16.11 0.13
CA TYR A 132 3.19 15.36 -1.08
C TYR A 132 4.39 15.28 -2.01
N SER A 133 4.60 14.08 -2.54
CA SER A 133 5.56 13.82 -3.58
C SER A 133 4.95 12.88 -4.60
N ALA A 134 5.06 13.20 -5.88
CA ALA A 134 4.43 12.40 -6.93
C ALA A 134 5.32 11.22 -7.34
N PRO A 135 4.74 10.04 -7.64
CA PRO A 135 5.47 8.96 -8.30
C PRO A 135 6.11 9.43 -9.60
N SER A 136 7.35 8.99 -9.88
CA SER A 136 8.06 9.22 -11.13
C SER A 136 8.35 7.90 -11.84
N GLU A 137 8.47 7.91 -13.17
CA GLU A 137 8.85 6.70 -13.92
C GLU A 137 10.31 6.28 -13.66
N GLU A 138 11.15 7.23 -13.26
CA GLU A 138 12.56 6.99 -12.94
C GLU A 138 12.72 6.08 -11.72
N LEU A 139 11.77 6.17 -10.77
CA LEU A 139 11.76 5.34 -9.57
C LEU A 139 10.65 4.30 -9.68
N ARG A 140 11.03 3.02 -9.76
CA ARG A 140 10.08 1.88 -9.78
C ARG A 140 9.35 1.67 -8.46
N LEU A 141 9.75 2.38 -7.41
CA LEU A 141 9.13 2.37 -6.09
C LEU A 141 9.07 3.80 -5.57
N TRP A 142 7.89 4.22 -5.12
CA TRP A 142 7.63 5.52 -4.53
C TRP A 142 6.77 5.36 -3.27
N SER A 143 6.98 6.18 -2.25
CA SER A 143 6.23 6.09 -0.99
C SER A 143 6.02 7.47 -0.35
N ASN A 144 4.84 7.66 0.26
CA ASN A 144 4.55 8.73 1.21
C ASN A 144 4.20 8.11 2.57
N GLN A 145 5.13 8.25 3.53
CA GLN A 145 4.96 7.76 4.90
C GLN A 145 4.36 8.85 5.79
N PHE A 146 3.12 8.66 6.20
CA PHE A 146 2.45 9.55 7.12
C PHE A 146 2.71 9.10 8.55
N HIS A 147 3.25 10.01 9.34
CA HIS A 147 3.43 9.84 10.78
C HIS A 147 2.31 10.54 11.54
N ILE A 148 1.97 9.97 12.70
CA ILE A 148 0.97 10.54 13.60
C ILE A 148 1.66 11.40 14.65
N ASN A 149 1.07 12.57 14.93
CA ASN A 149 1.46 13.44 16.03
C ASN A 149 0.99 12.88 17.39
N ASP A 150 1.51 11.72 17.78
CA ASP A 150 1.25 11.10 19.09
C ASP A 150 2.59 10.72 19.74
N ALA A 151 3.24 11.68 20.40
CA ALA A 151 4.63 11.52 20.84
C ALA A 151 4.85 10.40 21.88
N THR A 152 3.82 10.04 22.66
CA THR A 152 3.93 9.08 23.77
C THR A 152 2.77 8.09 23.87
N GLY A 153 1.77 8.16 23.00
CA GLY A 153 0.62 7.26 23.04
C GLY A 153 0.84 5.97 22.25
N GLU A 154 -0.22 5.16 22.23
CA GLU A 154 -0.24 3.84 21.58
C GLU A 154 -0.02 3.91 20.07
N PHE A 155 -0.20 5.08 19.45
CA PHE A 155 0.01 5.30 18.02
C PHE A 155 1.37 5.96 17.69
N SER A 156 2.26 6.09 18.67
CA SER A 156 3.56 6.77 18.51
C SER A 156 4.47 6.17 17.43
N LYS A 157 4.29 4.89 17.12
CA LYS A 157 5.03 4.16 16.08
C LYS A 157 4.20 3.82 14.85
N LEU A 158 2.94 4.28 14.81
CA LEU A 158 2.05 4.02 13.69
C LEU A 158 2.57 4.76 12.45
N VAL A 159 2.79 4.01 11.38
CA VAL A 159 3.04 4.55 10.04
C VAL A 159 1.91 4.11 9.13
N ILE A 160 1.35 5.08 8.41
CA ILE A 160 0.47 4.86 7.27
C ILE A 160 1.31 5.13 6.03
N ASP A 161 1.51 4.14 5.17
CA ASP A 161 2.43 4.23 4.04
C ASP A 161 1.67 4.00 2.73
N LEU A 162 1.55 5.07 1.94
CA LEU A 162 0.99 5.00 0.60
C LEU A 162 2.11 4.77 -0.39
N ILE A 163 2.06 3.66 -1.12
CA ILE A 163 3.17 3.19 -1.96
C ILE A 163 2.69 3.04 -3.41
N ALA A 164 3.52 3.44 -4.35
CA ALA A 164 3.38 3.11 -5.76
C ALA A 164 4.57 2.26 -6.19
N GLU A 165 4.32 1.09 -6.77
CA GLU A 165 5.35 0.14 -7.17
C GLU A 165 5.10 -0.38 -8.58
N PHE A 166 6.14 -0.45 -9.40
CA PHE A 166 6.08 -1.06 -10.72
C PHE A 166 6.52 -2.52 -10.65
N GLN A 167 5.57 -3.43 -10.85
CA GLN A 167 5.78 -4.87 -10.82
C GLN A 167 4.95 -5.55 -11.92
N ASN A 168 5.46 -6.66 -12.47
CA ASN A 168 4.75 -7.43 -13.51
C ASN A 168 4.26 -6.57 -14.69
N PHE A 169 5.04 -5.55 -15.09
CA PHE A 169 4.71 -4.59 -16.14
C PHE A 169 3.49 -3.68 -15.85
N GLU A 170 3.08 -3.58 -14.59
CA GLU A 170 1.99 -2.71 -14.14
C GLU A 170 2.42 -1.88 -12.93
N TRP A 171 1.84 -0.69 -12.81
CA TRP A 171 1.91 0.10 -11.59
C TRP A 171 0.82 -0.33 -10.61
N VAL A 172 1.20 -0.52 -9.36
CA VAL A 172 0.31 -0.92 -8.28
C VAL A 172 0.39 0.11 -7.15
N VAL A 173 -0.77 0.54 -6.66
CA VAL A 173 -0.86 1.36 -5.45
C VAL A 173 -1.18 0.46 -4.27
N TYR A 174 -0.34 0.53 -3.24
CA TYR A 174 -0.56 -0.10 -1.96
C TYR A 174 -0.80 0.93 -0.86
N LEU A 175 -1.57 0.53 0.13
CA LEU A 175 -1.64 1.22 1.41
C LEU A 175 -1.28 0.24 2.52
N ARG A 176 -0.31 0.64 3.33
CA ARG A 176 0.24 -0.17 4.41
C ARG A 176 0.06 0.54 5.75
N VAL A 177 -0.22 -0.22 6.79
CA VAL A 177 -0.32 0.27 8.18
C VAL A 177 0.52 -0.64 9.07
N TYR A 178 1.55 -0.10 9.71
CA TYR A 178 2.52 -0.88 10.48
C TYR A 178 3.22 -0.07 11.58
N ASP A 179 3.94 -0.80 12.44
CA ASP A 179 4.82 -0.26 13.47
C ASP A 179 6.21 0.02 12.87
N LYS A 180 6.69 1.27 12.97
CA LYS A 180 8.05 1.67 12.60
C LYS A 180 8.67 2.48 13.75
N GLU A 181 9.85 2.05 14.20
CA GLU A 181 10.68 2.89 15.08
C GLU A 181 11.04 4.19 14.35
N LYS A 182 11.11 5.30 15.08
CA LYS A 182 11.55 6.57 14.48
C LYS A 182 12.95 6.41 13.90
N ASP A 183 13.18 6.99 12.73
CA ASP A 183 14.47 6.85 12.03
C ASP A 183 15.66 7.31 12.89
N GLU A 184 15.46 8.31 13.76
CA GLU A 184 16.45 8.81 14.75
C GLU A 184 16.79 7.80 15.86
N GLU A 185 15.82 6.95 16.21
CA GLU A 185 15.95 5.90 17.24
C GLU A 185 16.44 4.59 16.61
N MET A 186 16.44 4.50 15.28
CA MET A 186 16.95 3.37 14.52
C MET A 186 18.48 3.32 14.64
N ARG A 187 18.96 2.62 15.68
CA ARG A 187 20.40 2.39 15.86
C ARG A 187 20.89 1.51 14.72
N PRO A 188 21.93 1.91 13.96
CA PRO A 188 22.60 0.98 13.07
C PRO A 188 23.07 -0.20 13.93
N SER A 189 22.90 -1.43 13.43
CA SER A 189 23.26 -2.64 14.17
C SER A 189 24.67 -2.46 14.75
N LYS A 190 24.87 -2.76 16.04
CA LYS A 190 26.22 -2.77 16.65
C LYS A 190 27.03 -3.99 16.22
N ASP A 191 26.55 -4.74 15.22
CA ASP A 191 27.27 -5.88 14.71
C ASP A 191 28.47 -5.39 13.91
N THR A 192 29.64 -5.45 14.54
CA THR A 192 30.93 -5.15 13.91
C THR A 192 31.37 -6.24 12.95
N ASN A 193 30.66 -7.38 12.92
CA ASN A 193 30.96 -8.52 12.06
C ASN A 193 29.99 -8.64 10.89
N ASP A 194 29.16 -7.63 10.61
CA ASP A 194 28.27 -7.65 9.44
C ASP A 194 29.13 -7.55 8.15
N PRO A 195 29.24 -8.62 7.35
CA PRO A 195 30.11 -8.67 6.18
C PRO A 195 29.63 -7.72 5.06
N TRP A 196 28.43 -7.17 5.17
CA TRP A 196 27.84 -6.26 4.19
C TRP A 196 28.10 -4.78 4.50
N ARG A 197 28.74 -4.45 5.63
CA ARG A 197 28.79 -3.07 6.12
C ARG A 197 29.85 -2.19 5.46
N TYR A 198 30.90 -2.77 4.89
CA TYR A 198 31.85 -2.08 4.02
C TYR A 198 32.42 -3.09 3.03
N GLY A 199 32.37 -2.76 1.74
CA GLY A 199 33.17 -3.46 0.74
C GLY A 199 34.62 -3.41 1.19
N SER A 200 35.15 -4.55 1.62
CA SER A 200 36.56 -4.71 1.96
C SER A 200 37.37 -4.49 0.69
N ASN A 201 37.82 -3.25 0.49
CA ASN A 201 38.92 -2.97 -0.42
C ASN A 201 40.18 -3.59 0.20
N SER A 202 40.35 -4.88 -0.05
CA SER A 202 41.63 -5.55 0.03
C SER A 202 42.48 -5.01 -1.12
N ASN A 203 43.28 -3.99 -0.84
CA ASN A 203 44.54 -3.68 -1.53
C ASN A 203 45.20 -2.46 -0.87
N GLN A 204 46.10 -2.72 0.08
CA GLN A 204 47.43 -2.11 0.19
C GLN A 204 48.21 -2.76 1.34
#